data_AF-A0A833J0K3-F1
#
_entry.id   AF-A0A833J0K3-F1
#
_cell.length_a   1.000
_cell.length_b   1.000
_cell.length_c   1.000
_cell.angle_alpha   90.00
_cell.angle_beta   90.00
_cell.angle_gamma   90.00
#
_symmetry.space_group_name_H-M   'P 1'
#
loop_
_entity.id
_entity.type
_entity.pdbx_description
1 polymer ?
#
loop_
_entity_poly.entity_id
_entity_poly.type
_entity_poly.pdbx_seq_one_letter_code
_entity_poly.pdbx_strand_id
1 'polypeptide(L)'
;MKPTDDSTVETAEIQIRGRIDAEAFREFVSLYSRRLDLQGECELVDVDALTIVVRGRKALVAMLATACSLGPARSMVHDIRISVRPNDPSSLRQQSRAPDSY
;
A
#
# COMPACT_ATOMS: atom_id res chain seq x y z
N MET A 1 25.82 11.50 -2.85
CA MET A 1 24.39 11.13 -2.84
C MET A 1 24.32 9.61 -2.90
N LYS A 2 23.93 8.92 -1.83
CA LYS A 2 23.81 7.46 -1.87
C LYS A 2 22.65 7.11 -2.82
N PRO A 3 22.80 6.14 -3.74
CA PRO A 3 21.68 5.68 -4.54
C PRO A 3 20.62 5.17 -3.56
N THR A 4 19.45 5.82 -3.55
CA THR A 4 18.30 5.30 -2.82
C THR A 4 17.92 4.01 -3.53
N ASP A 5 17.96 2.90 -2.79
CA ASP A 5 17.68 1.59 -3.34
C ASP A 5 16.17 1.48 -3.64
N ASP A 6 15.80 1.93 -4.82
CA ASP A 6 14.45 1.90 -5.40
C ASP A 6 13.97 0.46 -5.72
N SER A 7 14.78 -0.56 -5.41
CA SER A 7 14.40 -1.97 -5.51
C SER A 7 13.94 -2.56 -4.18
N THR A 8 14.13 -1.85 -3.06
CA THR A 8 13.72 -2.30 -1.72
C THR A 8 12.21 -2.55 -1.68
N VAL A 9 11.79 -3.71 -1.19
CA VAL A 9 10.37 -4.02 -0.95
C VAL A 9 9.98 -3.55 0.45
N GLU A 10 8.90 -2.77 0.53
CA GLU A 10 8.35 -2.26 1.78
C GLU A 10 6.83 -2.45 1.84
N THR A 11 6.30 -2.40 3.06
CA THR A 11 4.87 -2.30 3.30
C THR A 11 4.59 -0.89 3.83
N ALA A 12 3.66 -0.17 3.20
CA ALA A 12 3.23 1.15 3.62
C ALA A 12 1.74 1.16 3.91
N GLU A 13 1.35 2.00 4.86
CA GLU A 13 -0.02 2.36 5.15
C GLU A 13 -0.26 3.79 4.66
N ILE A 14 -1.25 3.97 3.80
CA ILE A 14 -1.67 5.25 3.25
C ILE A 14 -3.04 5.56 3.84
N GLN A 15 -3.11 6.61 4.65
CA GLN A 15 -4.35 7.10 5.24
C GLN A 15 -4.82 8.32 4.45
N ILE A 16 -6.07 8.31 4.02
CA ILE A 16 -6.67 9.36 3.19
C ILE A 16 -7.91 9.89 3.91
N ARG A 17 -8.08 11.22 3.90
CA ARG A 17 -9.31 11.88 4.32
C ARG A 17 -9.86 12.77 3.22
N GLY A 18 -11.19 12.86 3.12
CA GLY A 18 -11.86 13.74 2.19
C GLY A 18 -13.30 13.33 1.88
N ARG A 19 -13.82 13.73 0.72
CA ARG A 19 -15.08 13.18 0.21
C ARG A 19 -14.75 11.85 -0.47
N ILE A 20 -15.10 10.75 0.19
CA ILE A 20 -14.70 9.41 -0.22
C ILE A 20 -15.88 8.65 -0.85
N ASP A 21 -15.71 8.19 -2.08
CA ASP A 21 -16.45 7.07 -2.65
C ASP A 21 -15.61 5.79 -2.46
N ALA A 22 -16.03 4.95 -1.52
CA ALA A 22 -15.28 3.76 -1.11
C ALA A 22 -15.16 2.71 -2.24
N GLU A 23 -16.20 2.57 -3.06
CA GLU A 23 -16.20 1.63 -4.20
C GLU A 23 -15.23 2.11 -5.28
N ALA A 24 -15.31 3.40 -5.62
CA ALA A 24 -14.39 4.01 -6.58
C ALA A 24 -12.92 3.87 -6.14
N PHE A 25 -12.64 4.04 -4.84
CA PHE A 25 -11.29 3.87 -4.29
C PHE A 25 -10.82 2.41 -4.31
N ARG A 26 -11.68 1.45 -4.00
CA ARG A 26 -11.33 0.02 -4.09
C ARG A 26 -10.97 -0.38 -5.51
N GLU A 27 -11.76 0.06 -6.49
CA GLU A 27 -11.47 -0.19 -7.91
C GLU A 27 -10.16 0.49 -8.34
N PHE A 28 -9.97 1.75 -7.95
CA PHE A 28 -8.76 2.52 -8.22
C PHE A 28 -7.50 1.82 -7.66
N VAL A 29 -7.51 1.44 -6.39
CA VAL A 29 -6.39 0.75 -5.74
C VAL A 29 -6.14 -0.60 -6.39
N SER A 30 -7.18 -1.38 -6.72
CA SER A 30 -7.01 -2.66 -7.41
C SER A 30 -6.37 -2.49 -8.78
N LEU A 31 -6.80 -1.49 -9.56
CA LEU A 31 -6.25 -1.19 -10.89
C LEU A 31 -4.77 -0.81 -10.80
N TYR A 32 -4.42 0.14 -9.94
CA TYR A 32 -3.03 0.59 -9.81
C TYR A 32 -2.14 -0.48 -9.20
N SER A 33 -2.63 -1.26 -8.23
CA SER A 33 -1.86 -2.36 -7.65
C SER A 33 -1.48 -3.40 -8.71
N ARG A 34 -2.39 -3.78 -9.59
CA ARG A 34 -2.09 -4.69 -10.71
C ARG A 34 -1.10 -4.07 -11.71
N ARG A 35 -1.26 -2.79 -12.05
CA ARG A 35 -0.39 -2.10 -13.02
C ARG A 35 1.04 -1.89 -12.51
N LEU A 36 1.18 -1.74 -11.20
CA LEU A 36 2.44 -1.46 -10.53
C LEU A 36 3.05 -2.71 -9.86
N ASP A 37 2.50 -3.90 -10.08
CA ASP A 37 2.92 -5.14 -9.42
C ASP A 37 3.04 -5.00 -7.88
N LEU A 38 2.00 -4.40 -7.29
CA LEU A 38 1.85 -4.20 -5.85
C LEU A 38 0.77 -5.14 -5.30
N GLN A 39 0.91 -5.52 -4.03
CA GLN A 39 -0.14 -6.17 -3.26
C GLN A 39 -0.78 -5.11 -2.38
N GLY A 40 -2.06 -4.81 -2.61
CA GLY A 40 -2.74 -3.72 -1.91
C GLY A 40 -4.16 -4.10 -1.48
N GLU A 41 -4.55 -3.61 -0.31
CA GLU A 41 -5.91 -3.68 0.21
C GLU A 41 -6.38 -2.29 0.61
N CYS A 42 -7.69 -2.04 0.50
CA CYS A 42 -8.31 -0.76 0.78
C CYS A 42 -9.51 -0.97 1.70
N GLU A 43 -9.46 -0.34 2.87
CA GLU A 43 -10.50 -0.40 3.89
C GLU A 43 -11.04 1.00 4.18
N LEU A 44 -12.36 1.12 4.29
CA LEU A 44 -12.99 2.35 4.74
C LEU A 44 -12.99 2.34 6.27
N VAL A 45 -12.41 3.37 6.88
CA VAL A 45 -12.29 3.46 8.35
C VAL A 45 -13.36 4.38 8.93
N ASP A 46 -13.83 5.35 8.15
CA ASP A 46 -14.94 6.25 8.46
C ASP A 46 -15.62 6.75 7.17
N VAL A 47 -16.73 7.49 7.28
CA VAL A 47 -17.48 8.06 6.15
C VAL A 47 -16.62 8.96 5.25
N ASP A 48 -15.60 9.61 5.81
CA ASP A 48 -14.72 10.55 5.14
C ASP A 48 -13.24 10.11 5.17
N ALA A 49 -12.96 8.86 5.57
CA ALA A 49 -11.61 8.36 5.78
C ALA A 49 -11.43 6.91 5.32
N LEU A 50 -10.33 6.63 4.63
CA LEU A 50 -9.94 5.28 4.24
C LEU A 50 -8.46 5.02 4.51
N THR A 51 -8.12 3.74 4.64
CA THR A 51 -6.75 3.26 4.78
C THR A 51 -6.45 2.27 3.66
N ILE A 52 -5.29 2.43 3.05
CA ILE A 52 -4.75 1.51 2.06
C ILE A 52 -3.47 0.92 2.64
N VAL A 53 -3.41 -0.41 2.74
CA VAL A 53 -2.17 -1.10 3.05
C VAL A 53 -1.63 -1.65 1.74
N VAL A 54 -0.40 -1.29 1.40
CA VAL A 54 0.24 -1.69 0.15
C VAL A 54 1.64 -2.22 0.40
N ARG A 55 2.02 -3.26 -0.33
CA ARG A 55 3.34 -3.88 -0.29
C ARG A 55 3.90 -4.00 -1.70
N GLY A 56 5.17 -3.63 -1.85
CA GLY A 56 5.91 -3.81 -3.09
C GLY A 56 7.18 -2.97 -3.13
N ARG A 57 7.76 -2.78 -4.31
CA ARG A 57 8.96 -1.95 -4.48
C ARG A 57 8.67 -0.51 -4.04
N LYS A 58 9.55 0.04 -3.21
CA LYS A 58 9.44 1.39 -2.64
C LYS A 58 9.07 2.47 -3.66
N ALA A 59 9.74 2.48 -4.82
CA ALA A 59 9.44 3.44 -5.88
C ALA A 59 8.00 3.29 -6.43
N LEU A 60 7.51 2.06 -6.53
CA LEU A 60 6.16 1.76 -7.03
C LEU A 60 5.09 2.07 -5.96
N VAL A 61 5.39 1.81 -4.68
CA VAL A 61 4.55 2.24 -3.54
C VAL A 61 4.41 3.76 -3.51
N ALA A 62 5.51 4.50 -3.69
CA ALA A 62 5.48 5.96 -3.77
C ALA A 62 4.66 6.48 -4.97
N MET A 63 4.72 5.79 -6.13
CA MET A 63 3.87 6.12 -7.27
C MET A 63 2.38 5.90 -6.98
N LEU A 64 2.01 4.79 -6.33
CA LEU A 64 0.63 4.58 -5.91
C LEU A 64 0.18 5.68 -4.94
N ALA A 65 1.00 6.02 -3.94
CA ALA A 65 0.67 7.08 -2.99
C ALA A 65 0.47 8.45 -3.68
N THR A 66 1.29 8.74 -4.69
CA THR A 66 1.11 9.94 -5.54
C THR A 66 -0.19 9.88 -6.34
N ALA A 67 -0.56 8.72 -6.88
CA ALA A 67 -1.86 8.56 -7.55
C ALA A 67 -3.03 8.74 -6.57
N CYS A 68 -2.88 8.25 -5.34
CA CYS A 68 -3.87 8.40 -4.26
C CYS A 68 -4.09 9.85 -3.81
N SER A 69 -3.13 10.77 -4.02
CA SER A 69 -3.36 12.19 -3.72
C SER A 69 -4.32 12.86 -4.70
N LEU A 70 -4.44 12.32 -5.92
CA LEU A 70 -5.46 12.71 -6.89
C LEU A 70 -6.79 11.99 -6.63
N GLY A 71 -6.71 10.69 -6.32
CA GLY A 71 -7.87 9.83 -6.10
C GLY A 71 -8.68 9.54 -7.38
N PRO A 72 -9.76 8.75 -7.26
CA PRO A 72 -10.69 8.50 -8.36
C PRO A 72 -11.58 9.73 -8.60
N ALA A 73 -12.10 9.88 -9.83
CA ALA A 73 -12.89 11.05 -10.25
C ALA A 73 -14.13 11.36 -9.40
N ARG A 74 -14.69 10.37 -8.69
CA ARG A 74 -15.86 10.53 -7.82
C ARG A 74 -15.52 10.92 -6.37
N SER A 75 -14.23 11.03 -6.06
CA SER A 75 -13.74 11.38 -4.73
C SER A 75 -12.95 12.69 -4.75
N MET A 76 -12.80 13.32 -3.60
CA MET A 76 -11.96 14.48 -3.41
C MET A 76 -11.10 14.27 -2.18
N VAL A 77 -9.78 14.19 -2.37
CA VAL A 77 -8.80 13.98 -1.31
C VAL A 77 -8.43 15.33 -0.70
N HIS A 78 -8.49 15.43 0.63
CA HIS A 78 -8.12 16.64 1.38
C HIS A 78 -6.80 16.46 2.13
N ASP A 79 -6.56 15.28 2.71
CA ASP A 79 -5.35 14.96 3.46
C ASP A 79 -4.89 13.54 3.09
N ILE A 80 -3.58 13.36 3.01
CA ILE A 80 -2.94 12.06 2.79
C ILE A 80 -1.73 11.92 3.70
N ARG A 81 -1.64 10.79 4.40
CA ARG A 81 -0.51 10.45 5.27
C ARG A 81 0.02 9.08 4.90
N ILE A 82 1.34 8.95 4.88
CA ILE A 82 2.02 7.71 4.50
C ILE A 82 2.93 7.32 5.65
N SER A 83 2.77 6.09 6.12
CA SER A 83 3.61 5.50 7.17
C SER A 83 4.18 4.19 6.65
N VAL A 84 5.51 4.05 6.64
CA VAL A 84 6.15 2.77 6.33
C VAL A 84 6.01 1.87 7.54
N ARG A 85 5.40 0.70 7.37
CA ARG A 85 5.41 -0.32 8.41
C ARG A 85 6.82 -0.92 8.46
N PRO A 86 7.47 -0.97 9.64
CA PRO A 86 8.76 -1.62 9.76
C PRO A 86 8.59 -3.07 9.27
N ASN A 87 9.40 -3.46 8.29
CA ASN A 87 9.49 -4.84 7.83
C ASN A 87 9.91 -5.67 9.05
N ASP A 88 9.02 -6.47 9.64
CA ASP A 88 9.40 -7.34 10.73
C ASP A 88 10.24 -8.50 10.16
N PRO A 89 11.56 -8.56 10.43
CA PRO A 89 12.42 -9.61 9.91
C PRO A 89 12.13 -10.98 10.52
N SER A 90 11.27 -11.08 11.55
CA SER A 90 10.95 -12.35 12.22
C SER A 90 9.97 -13.23 11.43
N SER A 91 9.21 -12.68 10.47
CA SER A 91 8.28 -13.46 9.64
C SER A 91 8.96 -14.34 8.58
N LEU A 92 10.24 -14.09 8.25
CA LEU A 92 11.01 -14.87 7.27
C LEU A 92 11.67 -16.13 7.87
N ARG A 93 11.67 -16.32 9.20
CA ARG A 93 12.34 -17.45 9.86
C ARG A 93 11.49 -18.71 10.05
N GLN A 94 10.21 -18.71 9.67
CA GLN A 94 9.30 -19.84 9.96
C GLN A 94 9.01 -20.79 8.78
N GLN A 95 9.55 -20.59 7.57
CA GLN A 95 9.27 -21.46 6.42
C GLN A 95 10.40 -22.43 6.02
N SER A 96 11.42 -22.63 6.86
CA SER A 96 12.46 -23.64 6.61
C SER A 96 12.67 -24.56 7.81
N ARG A 97 11.64 -25.34 8.12
CA ARG A 97 11.82 -26.61 8.81
C ARG A 97 10.99 -27.67 8.10
N ALA A 98 11.60 -28.30 7.09
CA ALA A 98 11.16 -29.60 6.64
C ALA A 98 11.28 -30.56 7.85
N PRO A 99 10.27 -31.39 8.15
CA PRO A 99 10.47 -32.49 9.06
C PRO A 99 11.29 -33.57 8.33
N ASP A 100 12.54 -33.73 8.72
CA ASP A 100 13.30 -34.94 8.39
C ASP A 100 12.53 -36.14 8.95
N SER A 101 12.17 -37.05 8.05
CA SER A 101 11.58 -38.34 8.36
C SER A 101 12.63 -39.24 8.99
N TYR A 102 12.25 -39.97 10.04
CA TYR A 102 12.91 -41.19 10.50
C TYR A 102 11.85 -42.23 10.87
#